data_AF-A0A2D7RKG4-F1
#
_entry.id   AF-A0A2D7RKG4-F1
#
_cell.length_a   1.000
_cell.length_b   1.000
_cell.length_c   1.000
_cell.angle_alpha   90.00
_cell.angle_beta   90.00
_cell.angle_gamma   90.00
#
_symmetry.space_group_name_H-M   'P 1'
#
loop_
_entity.id
_entity.type
_entity.pdbx_description
1 polymer ?
#
loop_
_entity_poly.entity_id
_entity_poly.type
_entity_poly.pdbx_seq_one_letter_code
_entity_poly.pdbx_strand_id
1 'polypeptide(L)'
;MNHYELIFIVNPQQSKESKLFDKCKDQISAVGGELHRAEDIGLRDLAYQIDDCSKGHYFLLNFECEPNNLKEIETLFKFNESILRSSIVKKRRAETEASALMSQTKDKQTDFEKPPLEEAKKEEKKITNTEEKEVIEDKGIEGKKETSDTDGEK
;
A
#
# COMPACT_ATOMS: atom_id res chain seq x y z
N MET A 1 -27.06 -9.60 -17.87
CA MET A 1 -25.80 -8.95 -18.30
C MET A 1 -24.64 -9.90 -18.01
N ASN A 2 -23.42 -9.61 -18.47
CA ASN A 2 -22.25 -10.45 -18.23
C ASN A 2 -21.25 -9.70 -17.32
N HIS A 3 -20.55 -10.44 -16.47
CA HIS A 3 -19.46 -9.89 -15.67
C HIS A 3 -18.14 -9.92 -16.45
N TYR A 4 -17.39 -8.85 -16.34
CA TYR A 4 -16.06 -8.72 -16.93
C TYR A 4 -15.07 -8.23 -15.87
N GLU A 5 -13.84 -8.68 -16.02
CA GLU A 5 -12.69 -8.14 -15.34
C GLU A 5 -11.81 -7.44 -16.38
N LEU A 6 -11.49 -6.18 -16.12
CA LEU A 6 -10.62 -5.36 -16.93
C LEU A 6 -9.39 -5.01 -16.12
N ILE A 7 -8.24 -5.40 -16.64
CA ILE A 7 -6.94 -4.96 -16.15
C ILE A 7 -6.29 -4.08 -17.21
N PHE A 8 -5.73 -2.95 -16.80
CA PHE A 8 -4.97 -2.10 -17.71
C PHE A 8 -3.77 -1.46 -17.02
N ILE A 9 -2.76 -1.17 -17.83
CA ILE A 9 -1.48 -0.62 -17.42
C ILE A 9 -1.35 0.76 -18.04
N VAL A 10 -1.07 1.76 -17.22
CA VAL A 10 -0.92 3.15 -17.61
C VAL A 10 0.55 3.56 -17.55
N ASN A 11 0.95 4.41 -18.49
CA ASN A 11 2.27 5.03 -18.48
C ASN A 11 2.36 6.05 -17.31
N PRO A 12 3.29 5.88 -16.34
CA PRO A 12 3.41 6.75 -15.18
C PRO A 12 3.87 8.18 -15.52
N GLN A 13 4.51 8.39 -16.68
CA GLN A 13 5.02 9.71 -17.06
C GLN A 13 3.96 10.63 -17.68
N GLN A 14 2.99 10.05 -18.40
CA GLN A 14 2.05 10.81 -19.21
C GLN A 14 0.77 11.20 -18.49
N SER A 15 0.36 10.44 -17.47
CA SER A 15 -0.95 10.64 -16.83
C SER A 15 -0.83 10.99 -15.35
N LYS A 16 -1.68 11.92 -14.91
CA LYS A 16 -2.02 12.03 -13.49
C LYS A 16 -2.93 10.85 -13.17
N GLU A 17 -2.33 9.80 -12.65
CA GLU A 17 -2.86 8.44 -12.45
C GLU A 17 -4.29 8.45 -11.89
N SER A 18 -4.55 9.29 -10.89
CA SER A 18 -5.87 9.47 -10.27
C SER A 18 -6.95 9.99 -11.23
N LYS A 19 -6.63 10.93 -12.12
CA LYS A 19 -7.61 11.54 -13.03
C LYS A 19 -8.03 10.59 -14.15
N LEU A 20 -7.13 9.71 -14.58
CA LEU A 20 -7.45 8.74 -15.63
C LEU A 20 -8.34 7.62 -15.09
N PHE A 21 -8.03 7.13 -13.89
CA PHE A 21 -8.82 6.10 -13.23
C PHE A 21 -10.28 6.50 -13.04
N ASP A 22 -10.53 7.71 -12.53
CA ASP A 22 -11.90 8.19 -12.32
C ASP A 22 -12.64 8.39 -13.64
N LYS A 23 -11.97 8.93 -14.67
CA LYS A 23 -12.54 9.02 -16.02
C LYS A 23 -12.94 7.66 -16.59
N CYS A 24 -12.12 6.63 -16.37
CA CYS A 24 -12.45 5.28 -16.84
C CYS A 24 -13.70 4.73 -16.14
N LYS A 25 -13.87 4.98 -14.83
CA LYS A 25 -15.10 4.59 -14.12
C LYS A 25 -16.33 5.32 -14.67
N ASP A 26 -16.20 6.62 -14.93
CA ASP A 26 -17.27 7.44 -15.49
C ASP A 26 -17.68 6.96 -16.89
N GLN A 27 -16.70 6.62 -17.74
CA GLN A 27 -16.95 6.06 -19.07
C GLN A 27 -17.70 4.72 -19.01
N ILE A 28 -17.29 3.81 -18.12
CA ILE A 28 -17.96 2.52 -17.95
C ILE A 28 -19.40 2.72 -17.47
N SER A 29 -19.61 3.66 -16.54
CA SER A 29 -20.94 3.99 -16.02
C SER A 29 -21.82 4.65 -17.09
N ALA A 30 -21.25 5.54 -17.92
CA ALA A 30 -21.96 6.21 -19.02
C ALA A 30 -22.43 5.24 -20.10
N VAL A 31 -21.66 4.19 -20.35
CA VAL A 31 -21.98 3.10 -21.27
C VAL A 31 -23.01 2.11 -20.67
N GLY A 32 -23.45 2.33 -19.42
CA GLY A 32 -24.47 1.51 -18.75
C GLY A 32 -23.91 0.25 -18.09
N GLY A 33 -22.63 0.26 -17.72
CA GLY A 33 -22.04 -0.79 -16.89
C GLY A 33 -22.17 -0.50 -15.39
N GLU A 34 -22.39 -1.55 -14.59
CA GLU A 34 -22.37 -1.47 -13.13
C GLU A 34 -21.00 -1.87 -12.60
N LEU A 35 -20.41 -1.06 -11.72
CA LEU A 35 -19.07 -1.30 -11.17
C LEU A 35 -19.17 -2.02 -9.82
N HIS A 36 -18.56 -3.19 -9.71
CA HIS A 36 -18.53 -3.97 -8.47
C HIS A 36 -17.25 -3.77 -7.66
N ARG A 37 -16.12 -3.66 -8.37
CA ARG A 37 -14.79 -3.53 -7.76
C ARG A 37 -13.96 -2.56 -8.59
N ALA A 38 -13.25 -1.68 -7.90
CA ALA A 38 -12.30 -0.77 -8.53
C ALA A 38 -11.09 -0.60 -7.63
N GLU A 39 -9.95 -1.07 -8.13
CA GLU A 39 -8.70 -1.08 -7.38
C GLU A 39 -7.61 -0.35 -8.18
N ASP A 40 -6.99 0.58 -7.49
CA ASP A 40 -5.69 1.12 -7.85
C ASP A 40 -4.64 0.22 -7.18
N ILE A 41 -3.95 -0.60 -7.97
CA ILE A 41 -2.93 -1.54 -7.49
C ILE A 41 -1.60 -0.82 -7.26
N GLY A 42 -1.40 0.36 -7.85
CA GLY A 42 -0.17 1.15 -7.78
C GLY A 42 0.87 0.82 -8.86
N LEU A 43 2.04 1.41 -8.68
CA LEU A 43 3.18 1.30 -9.58
C LEU A 43 3.93 -0.03 -9.39
N ARG A 44 4.20 -0.74 -10.49
CA ARG A 44 4.97 -2.00 -10.50
C ARG A 44 5.97 -2.04 -11.65
N ASP A 45 7.07 -2.73 -11.44
CA ASP A 45 8.08 -2.98 -12.49
C ASP A 45 7.53 -4.01 -13.49
N LEU A 46 7.69 -3.72 -14.78
CA LEU A 46 7.30 -4.60 -15.86
C LEU A 46 8.39 -5.66 -16.08
N ALA A 47 7.99 -6.87 -16.47
CA ALA A 47 8.94 -7.95 -16.78
C ALA A 47 9.83 -7.62 -17.99
N TYR A 48 9.35 -6.76 -18.88
CA TYR A 48 10.05 -6.24 -20.05
C TYR A 48 9.50 -4.85 -20.39
N GLN A 49 10.27 -4.09 -21.15
CA GLN A 49 9.94 -2.72 -21.51
C GLN A 49 8.80 -2.69 -22.55
N ILE A 50 7.78 -1.86 -22.32
CA ILE A 50 6.68 -1.61 -23.26
C ILE A 50 6.70 -0.11 -23.56
N ASP A 51 6.80 0.27 -24.84
CA ASP A 51 6.90 1.68 -25.28
C ASP A 51 7.89 2.49 -24.44
N ASP A 52 9.10 1.94 -24.33
CA ASP A 52 10.21 2.48 -23.55
C ASP A 52 9.97 2.64 -22.03
N CYS A 53 8.86 2.13 -21.49
CA CYS A 53 8.55 2.15 -20.06
C CYS A 53 8.94 0.83 -19.38
N SER A 54 9.74 0.91 -18.31
CA SER A 54 10.09 -0.23 -17.45
C SER A 54 9.16 -0.40 -16.24
N LYS A 55 8.37 0.64 -15.93
CA LYS A 55 7.38 0.65 -14.85
C LYS A 55 6.01 0.99 -15.42
N GLY A 56 4.98 0.42 -14.81
CA GLY A 56 3.60 0.67 -15.20
C GLY A 56 2.71 0.78 -13.96
N HIS A 57 1.72 1.65 -14.04
CA HIS A 57 0.69 1.76 -13.02
C HIS A 57 -0.46 0.80 -13.35
N TYR A 58 -0.78 -0.10 -12.44
CA TYR A 58 -1.80 -1.12 -12.65
C TYR A 58 -3.14 -0.72 -12.06
N PHE A 59 -4.19 -0.88 -12.85
CA PHE A 59 -5.58 -0.72 -12.42
C PHE A 59 -6.38 -1.98 -12.71
N LEU A 60 -7.31 -2.29 -11.81
CA LEU A 60 -8.21 -3.42 -11.92
C LEU A 60 -9.64 -2.97 -11.68
N LEU A 61 -10.53 -3.35 -12.60
CA LEU A 61 -11.95 -3.04 -12.55
C LEU A 61 -12.76 -4.32 -12.78
N ASN A 62 -13.75 -4.57 -11.93
CA ASN A 62 -14.76 -5.59 -12.19
C ASN A 62 -16.10 -4.90 -12.36
N PHE A 63 -16.73 -5.15 -13.50
CA PHE A 63 -17.98 -4.52 -13.85
C PHE A 63 -18.90 -5.50 -14.58
N GLU A 64 -20.19 -5.22 -14.52
CA GLU A 64 -21.23 -5.89 -15.26
C GLU A 64 -21.66 -5.02 -16.44
N CYS A 65 -21.77 -5.60 -17.63
CA CYS A 65 -22.15 -4.86 -18.82
C CYS A 65 -22.88 -5.75 -19.82
N GLU A 66 -23.67 -5.15 -20.70
CA GLU A 66 -24.24 -5.84 -21.85
C GLU A 66 -23.17 -6.16 -22.90
N PRO A 67 -23.28 -7.30 -23.62
CA PRO A 67 -22.32 -7.66 -24.66
C PRO A 67 -22.17 -6.60 -25.77
N ASN A 68 -23.24 -5.86 -26.08
CA ASN A 68 -23.24 -4.85 -27.13
C ASN A 68 -22.32 -3.67 -26.80
N ASN A 69 -22.22 -3.34 -25.52
CA ASN A 69 -21.51 -2.18 -25.00
C ASN A 69 -20.02 -2.47 -24.75
N LEU A 70 -19.65 -3.76 -24.66
CA LEU A 70 -18.26 -4.20 -24.46
C LEU A 70 -17.30 -3.67 -25.54
N LYS A 71 -17.75 -3.65 -26.80
CA LYS A 71 -16.91 -3.23 -27.93
C LYS A 71 -16.60 -1.74 -27.89
N GLU A 72 -17.52 -0.93 -27.39
CA GLU A 72 -17.32 0.51 -27.21
C GLU A 72 -16.24 0.75 -26.14
N ILE A 73 -16.32 0.05 -25.01
CA ILE A 73 -15.31 0.09 -23.95
C ILE A 73 -13.95 -0.31 -24.52
N GLU A 74 -13.84 -1.46 -25.19
CA GLU A 74 -12.57 -1.91 -25.78
C GLU A 74 -11.96 -0.86 -26.74
N THR A 75 -12.81 -0.19 -27.52
CA THR A 75 -12.41 0.86 -28.46
C THR A 75 -11.87 2.10 -27.74
N LEU A 76 -12.52 2.54 -26.65
CA LEU A 76 -12.08 3.67 -25.84
C LEU A 76 -10.68 3.42 -25.25
N PHE A 77 -10.42 2.21 -24.76
CA PHE A 77 -9.11 1.85 -24.20
C PHE A 77 -8.03 1.74 -25.28
N LYS A 78 -8.38 1.26 -26.48
CA LYS A 78 -7.44 1.14 -27.60
C LYS A 78 -6.95 2.49 -28.13
N PHE A 79 -7.79 3.51 -28.13
CA PHE A 79 -7.44 4.85 -28.64
C PHE A 79 -6.81 5.77 -27.58
N ASN A 80 -6.69 5.30 -26.34
CA ASN A 80 -6.08 6.09 -25.29
C ASN A 80 -4.56 5.84 -25.24
N GLU A 81 -3.78 6.82 -25.70
CA GLU A 81 -2.31 6.73 -25.75
C GLU A 81 -1.65 6.58 -24.38
N SER A 82 -2.31 7.00 -23.29
CA SER A 82 -1.77 6.84 -21.94
C SER A 82 -1.79 5.38 -21.45
N ILE A 83 -2.53 4.50 -22.13
CA ILE A 83 -2.70 3.10 -21.75
C ILE A 83 -1.75 2.24 -22.58
N LEU A 84 -0.80 1.59 -21.90
CA LEU A 84 0.19 0.73 -22.54
C LEU A 84 -0.42 -0.61 -22.97
N ARG A 85 -1.29 -1.17 -22.13
CA ARG A 85 -1.95 -2.45 -22.38
C ARG A 85 -3.25 -2.54 -21.61
N SER A 86 -4.27 -3.13 -22.22
CA SER A 86 -5.52 -3.51 -21.58
C SER A 86 -5.83 -4.98 -21.87
N SER A 87 -6.53 -5.64 -20.95
CA SER A 87 -7.05 -6.99 -21.14
C SER A 87 -8.40 -7.11 -20.46
N ILE A 88 -9.39 -7.57 -21.21
CA ILE A 88 -10.75 -7.78 -20.72
C ILE A 88 -11.03 -9.28 -20.74
N VAL A 89 -11.44 -9.82 -19.59
CA VAL A 89 -11.73 -11.24 -19.39
C VAL A 89 -13.16 -11.40 -18.91
N LYS A 90 -13.91 -12.31 -19.54
CA LYS A 90 -15.26 -12.66 -19.09
C LYS A 90 -15.20 -13.47 -17.80
N LYS A 91 -15.96 -13.05 -16.79
CA LYS A 91 -16.09 -13.74 -15.51
C LYS A 91 -17.44 -14.44 -15.40
N ARG A 92 -17.49 -15.47 -14.54
CA ARG A 92 -18.72 -16.21 -14.25
C ARG A 92 -19.59 -15.54 -13.20
N ARG A 93 -19.01 -14.71 -12.33
CA ARG A 93 -19.66 -14.05 -11.19
C ARG A 93 -19.05 -12.66 -11.00
N ALA A 94 -19.77 -11.80 -10.29
CA ALA A 94 -19.23 -10.55 -9.76
C ALA A 94 -18.20 -10.87 -8.66
N GLU A 95 -16.98 -10.38 -8.82
CA GLU A 95 -15.95 -10.43 -7.77
C GLU A 95 -15.88 -9.07 -7.09
N THR A 96 -16.17 -9.02 -5.80
CA THR A 96 -16.21 -7.79 -4.98
C THR A 96 -15.08 -7.75 -3.94
N GLU A 97 -14.43 -8.87 -3.69
CA GLU A 97 -13.35 -8.99 -2.70
C GLU A 97 -12.04 -8.36 -3.22
N ALA A 98 -11.15 -7.99 -2.29
CA ALA A 98 -9.87 -7.41 -2.65
C ALA A 98 -9.02 -8.38 -3.49
N SER A 99 -8.37 -7.89 -4.54
CA SER A 99 -7.51 -8.74 -5.37
C SER A 99 -6.21 -9.13 -4.67
N ALA A 100 -5.66 -10.30 -5.03
CA ALA A 100 -4.35 -10.75 -4.57
C ALA A 100 -3.20 -9.82 -5.02
N LEU A 101 -3.40 -9.02 -6.08
CA LEU A 101 -2.41 -8.06 -6.54
C LEU A 101 -2.32 -6.86 -5.59
N MET A 102 -3.47 -6.42 -5.06
CA MET A 102 -3.54 -5.31 -4.10
C MET A 102 -2.84 -5.65 -2.78
N SER A 103 -2.98 -6.88 -2.28
CA SER A 103 -2.28 -7.32 -1.07
C SER A 103 -0.76 -7.35 -1.28
N GLN A 104 -0.29 -7.92 -2.40
CA GLN A 104 1.13 -7.98 -2.72
C GLN A 104 1.78 -6.60 -2.86
N THR A 105 1.09 -5.61 -3.41
CA THR A 105 1.67 -4.26 -3.53
C THR A 105 1.80 -3.60 -2.15
N LYS A 106 0.81 -3.76 -1.26
CA LYS A 106 0.89 -3.23 0.12
C LYS A 106 2.05 -3.84 0.89
N ASP A 107 2.22 -5.17 0.82
CA ASP A 107 3.30 -5.86 1.52
C ASP A 107 4.68 -5.35 1.04
N LYS A 108 4.87 -5.19 -0.27
CA LYS A 108 6.12 -4.65 -0.84
C LYS A 108 6.38 -3.20 -0.43
N GLN A 109 5.37 -2.35 -0.32
CA GLN A 109 5.56 -0.96 0.14
C GLN A 109 6.09 -0.92 1.58
N THR A 110 5.64 -1.83 2.45
CA THR A 110 6.10 -1.88 3.85
C THR A 110 7.56 -2.30 4.01
N ASP A 111 8.13 -3.00 3.03
CA ASP A 111 9.55 -3.38 3.05
C ASP A 111 10.47 -2.20 2.64
N PHE A 112 9.98 -1.24 1.85
CA PHE A 112 10.73 -0.04 1.46
C PHE A 112 10.59 1.13 2.44
N GLU A 113 9.49 1.17 3.21
CA GLU A 113 9.23 2.22 4.22
C GLU A 113 9.82 1.95 5.61
N LYS A 114 10.63 0.90 5.81
CA LYS A 114 11.48 0.84 7.01
C LYS A 114 12.71 1.73 6.79
N PRO A 115 12.76 2.97 7.31
CA PRO A 115 14.00 3.73 7.31
C PRO A 115 15.04 2.98 8.16
N PRO A 116 16.33 3.00 7.78
CA PRO A 116 17.44 2.47 8.61
C PRO A 116 17.51 3.06 10.03
N LEU A 117 16.73 4.11 10.32
CA LEU A 117 16.66 4.81 11.60
C LEU A 117 16.13 3.93 12.76
N GLU A 118 15.41 2.83 12.49
CA GLU A 118 14.97 1.92 13.56
C GLU A 118 16.06 0.97 14.05
N GLU A 119 17.05 0.64 13.22
CA GLU A 119 18.23 -0.13 13.64
C GLU A 119 19.20 0.76 14.44
N ALA A 120 19.42 2.01 14.00
CA ALA A 120 20.25 2.97 14.73
C ALA A 120 19.73 3.27 16.14
N LYS A 121 18.40 3.38 16.32
CA LYS A 121 17.78 3.58 17.65
C LYS A 121 17.89 2.37 18.57
N LYS A 122 18.10 1.16 18.02
CA LYS A 122 18.30 -0.07 18.78
C LYS A 122 19.75 -0.22 19.24
N GLU A 123 20.71 0.28 18.47
CA GLU A 123 22.12 0.35 18.85
C GLU A 123 22.36 1.42 19.92
N GLU A 124 21.77 2.62 19.80
CA GLU A 124 21.90 3.68 20.81
C GLU A 124 21.34 3.28 22.19
N LYS A 125 20.22 2.55 22.24
CA LYS A 125 19.64 2.04 23.50
C LYS A 125 20.45 0.91 24.14
N LYS A 126 21.35 0.25 23.42
CA LYS A 126 22.22 -0.79 23.96
C LYS A 126 23.46 -0.20 24.66
N ILE A 127 23.94 0.94 24.17
CA ILE A 127 25.11 1.63 24.72
C ILE A 127 24.75 2.33 26.05
N THR A 128 23.58 2.97 26.14
CA THR A 128 23.13 3.67 27.37
C THR A 128 22.82 2.75 28.55
N ASN A 129 22.34 1.52 28.30
CA ASN A 129 22.03 0.56 29.38
C ASN A 129 23.28 -0.14 29.96
N THR A 130 24.45 0.01 29.33
CA THR A 130 25.70 -0.62 29.80
C THR A 130 26.48 0.32 30.73
N GLU A 131 26.42 1.63 30.50
CA GLU A 131 27.14 2.63 31.32
C GLU A 131 26.44 2.90 32.67
N GLU A 132 25.11 2.81 32.77
CA GLU A 132 24.39 3.05 34.03
C GLU A 132 24.56 1.92 35.07
N LYS A 133 25.04 0.74 34.66
CA LYS A 133 25.29 -0.39 35.60
C LYS A 133 26.67 -0.37 36.27
N GLU A 134 27.67 0.33 35.73
CA GLU A 134 29.02 0.35 36.33
C GLU A 134 29.19 1.41 37.44
N VAL A 135 28.29 2.39 37.59
CA VAL A 135 28.49 3.51 38.53
C VAL A 135 27.95 3.24 39.95
N ILE A 136 27.17 2.17 40.17
CA ILE A 136 26.47 1.94 41.45
C ILE A 136 27.27 1.04 42.44
N GLU A 137 28.36 0.39 42.03
CA GLU A 137 29.07 -0.58 42.90
C GLU A 137 30.16 -0.01 43.82
N ASP A 138 30.49 1.29 43.81
CA ASP A 138 31.68 1.79 44.54
C ASP A 138 31.45 2.91 45.57
N LYS A 139 30.40 2.81 46.41
CA LYS A 139 30.37 3.55 47.68
C LYS A 139 29.87 2.67 48.85
N GLY A 140 30.84 2.10 49.57
CA GLY A 140 30.67 1.42 50.87
C GLY A 140 30.05 2.33 51.95
N ILE A 141 29.24 1.79 52.88
CA ILE A 141 29.58 1.06 54.12
C ILE A 141 29.85 1.99 55.32
N GLU A 142 29.22 1.61 56.46
CA GLU A 142 29.34 2.06 57.87
C GLU A 142 28.55 3.33 58.30
N GLY A 143 27.75 3.37 59.37
CA GLY A 143 27.44 2.44 60.47
C GLY A 143 27.15 3.23 61.78
N LYS A 144 26.31 2.65 62.67
CA LYS A 144 25.86 3.06 64.05
C LYS A 144 24.51 3.79 64.11
N LYS A 145 23.40 3.29 64.71
CA LYS A 145 23.05 2.57 65.95
C LYS A 145 22.77 3.51 67.15
N GLU A 146 21.66 3.21 67.85
CA GLU A 146 21.16 3.68 69.19
C GLU A 146 20.01 4.72 69.16
N THR A 147 18.76 4.29 69.46
CA THR A 147 17.95 4.42 70.73
C THR A 147 17.61 5.88 71.08
N SER A 148 16.44 6.33 71.53
CA SER A 148 15.37 5.81 72.39
C SER A 148 14.26 6.88 72.52
N ASP A 149 13.04 6.45 72.84
CA ASP A 149 12.05 7.04 73.77
C ASP A 149 11.43 8.46 73.62
N THR A 150 10.08 8.43 73.79
CA THR A 150 9.17 9.32 74.55
C THR A 150 8.69 10.68 74.01
N ASP A 151 7.36 10.72 73.83
CA ASP A 151 6.34 11.58 74.47
C ASP A 151 6.44 13.12 74.51
N GLY A 152 5.30 13.74 74.16
CA GLY A 152 4.83 15.05 74.65
C GLY A 152 5.52 16.26 74.03
N GLU A 153 4.94 17.45 73.92
CA GLU A 153 3.79 18.06 74.58
C GLU A 153 3.50 19.39 73.84
N LYS A 154 2.23 19.82 73.85
CA LYS A 154 1.71 21.19 73.68
C LYS A 154 1.90 21.94 72.36
#